data_AF-A0A401RSJ2-F1
#
_entry.id   AF-A0A401RSJ2-F1
#
_cell.length_a   1.000
_cell.length_b   1.000
_cell.length_c   1.000
_cell.angle_alpha   90.00
_cell.angle_beta   90.00
_cell.angle_gamma   90.00
#
_symmetry.space_group_name_H-M   'P 1'
#
loop_
_entity.id
_entity.type
_entity.pdbx_description
1 polymer ?
#
loop_
_entity_poly.entity_id
_entity_poly.type
_entity_poly.pdbx_seq_one_letter_code
_entity_poly.pdbx_strand_id
1 'polypeptide(L)'
;MSQTVGFRVGAEFSSYSELHREFRRYQRDCAVQLWTRHSRTIEAQRRRAPKRPMNDALRFAEIDYACIHGGKLFRAKGTGKRTNQRTNKTKCPCVIKVRLSPDGDKFVVKEMIESHNHTVQEVSKTSRQISHWCGNPDTNTDAHSVTPFCSFSVWFVCVSLSPS
;
A
#
# COMPACT_ATOMS: atom_id res chain seq x y z
N MET A 1 -17.29 15.12 22.35
CA MET A 1 -16.73 14.94 20.99
C MET A 1 -15.31 15.48 21.00
N SER A 2 -14.33 14.62 21.24
CA SER A 2 -12.91 14.97 21.30
C SER A 2 -12.39 15.27 19.90
N GLN A 3 -12.14 16.54 19.60
CA GLN A 3 -11.52 16.96 18.36
C GLN A 3 -10.04 16.52 18.36
N THR A 4 -9.67 15.66 17.42
CA THR A 4 -8.28 15.29 17.14
C THR A 4 -7.57 16.53 16.60
N VAL A 5 -6.70 17.14 17.41
CA VAL A 5 -6.23 18.52 17.20
C VAL A 5 -5.37 18.72 15.93
N GLY A 6 -4.90 17.66 15.27
CA GLY A 6 -3.97 17.73 14.13
C GLY A 6 -4.44 17.09 12.81
N PHE A 7 -5.39 16.16 12.83
CA PHE A 7 -5.74 15.36 11.65
C PHE A 7 -7.18 15.65 11.20
N ARG A 8 -7.34 16.66 10.34
CA ARG A 8 -8.63 17.13 9.79
C ARG A 8 -8.52 17.39 8.29
N VAL A 9 -9.65 17.56 7.62
CA VAL A 9 -9.69 18.02 6.22
C VAL A 9 -8.97 19.37 6.11
N GLY A 10 -8.04 19.48 5.17
CA GLY A 10 -7.17 20.65 4.98
C GLY A 10 -5.91 20.67 5.84
N ALA A 11 -5.67 19.66 6.70
CA ALA A 11 -4.41 19.57 7.42
C ALA A 11 -3.24 19.35 6.44
N GLU A 12 -2.15 20.08 6.66
CA GLU A 12 -0.92 20.01 5.88
C GLU A 12 0.20 19.34 6.66
N PHE A 13 0.99 18.50 6.01
CA PHE A 13 2.14 17.83 6.60
C PHE A 13 3.36 17.95 5.69
N SER A 14 4.50 18.28 6.29
CA SER A 14 5.77 18.46 5.60
C SER A 14 6.50 17.15 5.31
N SER A 15 6.15 16.08 6.02
CA SER A 15 6.83 14.79 5.93
C SER A 15 5.88 13.61 6.13
N TYR A 16 6.28 12.46 5.59
CA TYR A 16 5.52 11.22 5.78
C TYR A 16 5.51 10.75 7.24
N SER A 17 6.61 10.96 7.98
CA SER A 17 6.70 10.57 9.39
C SER A 17 5.73 11.35 10.27
N GLU A 18 5.58 12.66 10.04
CA GLU A 18 4.63 13.53 10.73
C GLU A 18 3.19 13.13 10.43
N LEU A 19 2.85 12.94 9.15
CA LEU A 19 1.55 12.42 8.70
C LEU A 19 1.22 11.09 9.41
N HIS A 20 2.17 10.14 9.41
CA HIS A 20 1.95 8.81 9.96
C HIS A 20 1.79 8.82 11.49
N ARG A 21 2.47 9.75 12.18
CA ARG A 21 2.33 9.95 13.62
C ARG A 21 0.92 10.45 13.96
N GLU A 22 0.45 11.50 13.29
CA GLU A 22 -0.90 12.03 13.51
C GLU A 22 -1.99 11.04 13.08
N PHE A 23 -1.77 10.32 11.99
CA PHE A 23 -2.67 9.24 11.57
C PHE A 23 -2.82 8.15 12.63
N ARG A 24 -1.72 7.68 13.23
CA ARG A 24 -1.77 6.70 14.34
C ARG A 24 -2.44 7.25 15.59
N ARG A 25 -2.31 8.55 15.85
CA ARG A 25 -3.02 9.21 16.95
C ARG A 25 -4.52 9.23 16.68
N TYR A 26 -4.93 9.65 15.48
CA TYR A 26 -6.32 9.62 15.03
C TYR A 26 -6.94 8.21 15.14
N GLN A 27 -6.22 7.17 14.73
CA GLN A 27 -6.71 5.79 14.88
C GLN A 27 -6.98 5.39 16.33
N ARG A 28 -6.15 5.86 17.27
CA ARG A 28 -6.33 5.59 18.71
C ARG A 28 -7.49 6.39 19.29
N ASP A 29 -7.54 7.69 18.98
CA ASP A 29 -8.51 8.62 19.54
C ASP A 29 -9.94 8.31 19.06
N CYS A 30 -10.10 7.90 17.80
CA CYS A 30 -11.39 7.49 17.24
C CYS A 30 -11.66 5.98 17.36
N ALA A 31 -10.74 5.21 17.95
CA ALA A 31 -10.77 3.75 18.04
C ALA A 31 -10.98 3.03 16.67
N VAL A 32 -10.57 3.65 15.55
CA VAL A 32 -10.76 3.12 14.20
C VAL A 32 -9.51 2.39 13.68
N GLN A 33 -9.75 1.23 13.05
CA GLN A 33 -8.70 0.55 12.30
C GLN A 33 -8.79 0.88 10.81
N LEU A 34 -7.78 1.60 10.33
CA LEU A 34 -7.58 1.99 8.95
C LEU A 34 -6.31 1.34 8.41
N TRP A 35 -6.31 1.03 7.12
CA TRP A 35 -5.17 0.47 6.38
C TRP A 35 -4.97 1.24 5.07
N THR A 36 -3.77 1.18 4.50
CA THR A 36 -3.45 1.83 3.23
C THR A 36 -4.06 1.04 2.08
N ARG A 37 -5.17 1.54 1.52
CA ARG A 37 -5.87 0.92 0.40
C ARG A 37 -5.12 1.11 -0.92
N HIS A 38 -4.62 2.31 -1.14
CA HIS A 38 -3.86 2.66 -2.34
C HIS A 38 -2.77 3.66 -1.96
N SER A 39 -1.59 3.47 -2.51
CA SER A 39 -0.51 4.44 -2.47
C SER A 39 0.05 4.59 -3.86
N ARG A 40 0.41 5.81 -4.24
CA ARG A 40 1.15 6.09 -5.46
C ARG A 40 2.43 6.83 -5.10
N THR A 41 3.56 6.35 -5.61
CA THR A 41 4.85 7.02 -5.45
C THR A 41 4.93 8.26 -6.35
N ILE A 42 5.83 9.18 -6.00
CA ILE A 42 6.08 10.37 -6.81
C ILE A 42 6.52 9.98 -8.22
N GLU A 43 7.44 9.03 -8.34
CA GLU A 43 7.92 8.51 -9.63
C GLU A 43 6.79 8.03 -10.54
N ALA A 44 5.84 7.25 -10.00
CA ALA A 44 4.69 6.76 -10.74
C ALA A 44 3.75 7.90 -11.15
N GLN A 45 3.66 8.95 -10.34
CA GLN A 45 2.87 10.14 -10.67
C GLN A 45 3.54 10.99 -11.75
N ARG A 46 4.87 11.15 -11.74
CA ARG A 46 5.61 11.87 -12.79
C ARG A 46 5.39 11.26 -14.17
N ARG A 47 5.35 9.92 -14.27
CA ARG A 47 5.05 9.22 -15.53
C ARG A 47 3.68 9.59 -16.11
N ARG A 48 2.70 9.97 -15.27
CA ARG A 48 1.35 10.39 -15.70
C ARG A 48 1.22 11.89 -15.89
N ALA A 49 1.87 12.67 -15.04
CA ALA A 49 1.72 14.13 -14.99
C ALA A 49 3.11 14.78 -14.86
N PRO A 50 3.91 14.79 -15.94
CA PRO A 50 5.29 15.29 -15.90
C PRO A 50 5.39 16.80 -15.65
N LYS A 51 4.33 17.57 -15.94
CA LYS A 51 4.30 19.04 -15.79
C LYS A 51 4.10 19.53 -14.36
N ARG A 52 3.74 18.64 -13.41
CA ARG A 52 3.42 19.05 -12.04
C ARG A 52 4.70 19.09 -11.19
N PRO A 53 4.95 20.17 -10.44
CA PRO A 53 6.01 20.18 -9.45
C PRO A 53 5.68 19.16 -8.36
N MET A 54 6.66 18.32 -8.00
CA MET A 54 6.51 17.30 -6.97
C MET A 54 7.85 17.10 -6.28
N ASN A 55 7.83 17.14 -4.95
CA ASN A 55 9.01 16.96 -4.12
C ASN A 55 9.30 15.47 -3.87
N ASP A 56 10.48 15.02 -4.27
CA ASP A 56 10.97 13.64 -4.13
C ASP A 56 11.09 13.21 -2.66
N ALA A 57 11.32 14.16 -1.75
CA ALA A 57 11.50 13.90 -0.32
C ALA A 57 10.25 13.28 0.34
N LEU A 58 9.06 13.50 -0.24
CA LEU A 58 7.80 13.00 0.30
C LEU A 58 7.55 11.52 -0.02
N ARG A 59 8.30 10.92 -0.98
CA ARG A 59 8.19 9.52 -1.47
C ARG A 59 6.86 9.15 -2.14
N PHE A 60 5.73 9.64 -1.63
CA PHE A 60 4.38 9.37 -2.11
C PHE A 60 3.69 10.61 -2.64
N ALA A 61 2.99 10.47 -3.77
CA ALA A 61 2.13 11.51 -4.33
C ALA A 61 0.70 11.46 -3.78
N GLU A 62 0.21 10.24 -3.52
CA GLU A 62 -1.19 10.01 -3.16
C GLU A 62 -1.28 8.81 -2.22
N ILE A 63 -2.06 8.94 -1.16
CA ILE A 63 -2.31 7.87 -0.20
C ILE A 63 -3.81 7.86 0.14
N ASP A 64 -4.45 6.72 -0.07
CA ASP A 64 -5.83 6.48 0.30
C ASP A 64 -5.88 5.48 1.45
N TYR A 65 -6.39 5.91 2.59
CA TYR A 65 -6.67 5.05 3.73
C TYR A 65 -8.14 4.61 3.70
N ALA A 66 -8.40 3.37 4.07
CA ALA A 66 -9.74 2.84 4.21
C ALA A 66 -9.85 1.99 5.47
N CYS A 67 -11.07 1.81 5.98
CA CYS A 67 -11.30 0.88 7.09
C CYS A 67 -11.00 -0.58 6.69
N ILE A 68 -10.59 -1.42 7.65
CA ILE A 68 -10.32 -2.86 7.44
C ILE A 68 -11.54 -3.58 6.87
N HIS A 69 -12.73 -3.19 7.34
CA HIS A 69 -14.01 -3.74 6.89
C HIS A 69 -14.45 -3.14 5.54
N GLY A 70 -13.72 -2.14 5.03
CA GLY A 70 -13.95 -1.51 3.74
C GLY A 70 -13.03 -2.05 2.63
N GLY A 71 -13.03 -1.34 1.50
CA GLY A 71 -12.14 -1.59 0.37
C GLY A 71 -12.79 -2.28 -0.83
N LYS A 72 -11.95 -2.68 -1.81
CA LYS A 72 -12.44 -3.29 -3.05
C LYS A 72 -13.00 -4.68 -2.75
N LEU A 73 -14.28 -4.87 -3.07
CA LEU A 73 -14.89 -6.17 -3.20
C LEU A 73 -14.40 -6.77 -4.51
N PHE A 74 -13.59 -7.82 -4.44
CA PHE A 74 -13.28 -8.61 -5.62
C PHE A 74 -14.52 -9.43 -5.94
N ARG A 75 -15.05 -9.28 -7.16
CA ARG A 75 -16.14 -10.14 -7.63
C ARG A 75 -15.59 -11.56 -7.70
N ALA A 76 -16.24 -12.50 -7.02
CA ALA A 76 -15.94 -13.90 -7.21
C ALA A 76 -16.22 -14.26 -8.67
N LYS A 77 -15.27 -14.93 -9.34
CA LYS A 77 -15.43 -15.39 -10.73
C LYS A 77 -16.25 -16.69 -10.83
N GLY A 78 -16.60 -17.31 -9.69
CA GLY A 78 -17.36 -18.55 -9.63
C GLY A 78 -18.63 -18.41 -8.79
N THR A 79 -19.59 -19.30 -9.03
CA THR A 79 -20.92 -19.34 -8.41
C THR A 79 -20.91 -19.88 -6.97
N GLY A 80 -19.82 -20.49 -6.53
CA GLY A 80 -19.70 -21.13 -5.22
C GLY A 80 -19.52 -20.13 -4.07
N LYS A 81 -20.49 -20.08 -3.16
CA LYS A 81 -20.37 -19.33 -1.90
C LYS A 81 -19.56 -20.15 -0.89
N ARG A 82 -18.29 -19.77 -0.67
CA ARG A 82 -17.46 -20.40 0.37
C ARG A 82 -17.87 -19.85 1.74
N THR A 83 -18.39 -20.69 2.62
CA THR A 83 -18.99 -20.30 3.91
C THR A 83 -17.96 -19.73 4.91
N ASN A 84 -16.70 -20.18 4.86
CA ASN A 84 -15.62 -19.72 5.74
C ASN A 84 -14.68 -18.75 4.99
N GLN A 85 -15.18 -17.58 4.62
CA GLN A 85 -14.35 -16.51 4.03
C GLN A 85 -13.92 -15.53 5.12
N ARG A 86 -12.61 -15.49 5.38
CA ARG A 86 -11.98 -14.62 6.39
C ARG A 86 -12.18 -13.12 6.11
N THR A 87 -12.55 -12.74 4.89
CA THR A 87 -12.60 -11.36 4.39
C THR A 87 -13.98 -10.97 3.87
N ASN A 88 -15.05 -11.22 4.62
CA ASN A 88 -16.35 -10.64 4.28
C ASN A 88 -16.33 -9.14 4.61
N LYS A 89 -15.95 -8.32 3.62
CA LYS A 89 -15.86 -6.87 3.77
C LYS A 89 -17.26 -6.27 3.74
N THR A 90 -17.67 -5.60 4.81
CA THR A 90 -18.98 -4.97 5.01
C THR A 90 -19.21 -3.70 4.15
N LYS A 91 -18.35 -3.43 3.15
CA LYS A 91 -18.40 -2.22 2.31
C LYS A 91 -18.49 -0.93 3.16
N CYS A 92 -17.60 -0.80 4.13
CA CYS A 92 -17.54 0.41 4.97
C CYS A 92 -17.19 1.65 4.11
N PRO A 93 -17.94 2.77 4.22
CA PRO A 93 -17.71 3.98 3.44
C PRO A 93 -16.57 4.86 3.99
N CYS A 94 -16.08 4.57 5.20
CA CYS A 94 -14.95 5.29 5.79
C CYS A 94 -13.69 5.24 4.91
N VAL A 95 -13.30 6.42 4.40
CA VAL A 95 -12.17 6.64 3.52
C VAL A 95 -11.53 7.98 3.87
N ILE A 96 -10.20 8.02 3.88
CA ILE A 96 -9.41 9.24 4.05
C ILE A 96 -8.46 9.35 2.87
N LYS A 97 -8.50 10.49 2.17
CA LYS A 97 -7.68 10.74 0.98
C LYS A 97 -6.66 11.82 1.28
N VAL A 98 -5.38 11.43 1.19
CA VAL A 98 -4.24 12.33 1.33
C VAL A 98 -3.59 12.50 -0.02
N ARG A 99 -3.35 13.74 -0.42
CA ARG A 99 -2.79 14.12 -1.72
C ARG A 99 -1.71 15.16 -1.52
N LEU A 100 -0.86 15.38 -2.52
CA LEU A 100 0.05 16.52 -2.50
C LEU A 100 -0.70 17.86 -2.66
N SER A 101 -0.13 18.89 -2.04
CA SER A 101 -0.41 20.30 -2.31
C SER A 101 -0.29 20.58 -3.82
N PRO A 102 -1.01 21.58 -4.38
CA PRO A 102 -0.72 22.10 -5.72
C PRO A 102 0.76 22.39 -5.96
N ASP A 103 1.47 22.88 -4.95
CA ASP A 103 2.90 23.21 -5.01
C ASP A 103 3.80 21.97 -5.04
N GLY A 104 3.32 20.84 -4.53
CA GLY A 104 4.03 19.56 -4.54
C GLY A 104 4.96 19.32 -3.35
N ASP A 105 5.01 20.23 -2.37
CA ASP A 105 5.95 20.19 -1.23
C ASP A 105 5.37 19.65 0.08
N LYS A 106 4.04 19.55 0.18
CA LYS A 106 3.37 19.09 1.40
C LYS A 106 2.26 18.09 1.10
N PHE A 107 1.96 17.23 2.06
CA PHE A 107 0.75 16.41 2.06
C PHE A 107 -0.44 17.20 2.59
N VAL A 108 -1.57 17.11 1.91
CA VAL A 108 -2.83 17.73 2.30
C VAL A 108 -3.92 16.66 2.39
N VAL A 109 -4.64 16.64 3.51
CA VAL A 109 -5.83 15.80 3.66
C VAL A 109 -6.97 16.43 2.88
N LYS A 110 -7.30 15.88 1.71
CA LYS A 110 -8.35 16.45 0.85
C LYS A 110 -9.75 16.09 1.30
N GLU A 111 -9.94 14.87 1.77
CA GLU A 111 -11.25 14.34 2.08
C GLU A 111 -11.14 13.33 3.21
N MET A 112 -12.09 13.40 4.14
CA MET A 112 -12.17 12.54 5.31
C MET A 112 -13.63 12.18 5.53
N ILE A 113 -13.95 10.89 5.38
CA ILE A 113 -15.28 10.35 5.63
C ILE A 113 -15.18 9.45 6.85
N GLU A 114 -15.77 9.89 7.96
CA GLU A 114 -15.76 9.17 9.25
C GLU A 114 -17.02 8.31 9.45
N SER A 115 -17.85 8.15 8.41
CA SER A 115 -19.05 7.32 8.47
C SER A 115 -18.69 5.82 8.42
N HIS A 116 -19.15 5.08 9.43
CA HIS A 116 -19.00 3.62 9.53
C HIS A 116 -20.38 2.96 9.51
N ASN A 117 -20.54 1.91 8.69
CA ASN A 117 -21.74 1.07 8.63
C ASN A 117 -21.60 -0.21 9.49
N HIS A 118 -20.73 -0.18 10.49
CA HIS A 118 -20.50 -1.29 11.40
C HIS A 118 -20.07 -0.72 12.76
N THR A 119 -20.26 -1.50 13.82
CA THR A 119 -19.74 -1.15 15.13
C THR A 119 -18.22 -1.03 15.05
N VAL A 120 -17.69 0.14 15.41
CA VAL A 120 -16.26 0.35 15.59
C VAL A 120 -15.92 -0.34 16.90
N GLN A 121 -15.39 -1.57 16.82
CA GLN A 121 -14.94 -2.26 18.02
C GLN A 121 -13.62 -1.63 18.46
N GLU A 122 -13.53 -1.23 19.73
CA GLU A 122 -12.25 -0.87 20.34
C GLU A 122 -11.30 -2.03 20.17
N VAL A 123 -10.36 -1.92 19.23
CA VAL A 123 -9.46 -3.04 18.99
C VAL A 123 -8.44 -3.07 20.11
N SER A 124 -8.68 -3.97 21.05
CA SER A 124 -7.67 -4.46 21.98
C SER A 124 -6.43 -4.85 21.20
N LYS A 125 -5.29 -4.37 21.70
CA LYS A 125 -3.98 -4.32 21.05
C LYS A 125 -3.45 -5.73 20.75
N THR A 126 -3.97 -6.42 19.74
CA THR A 126 -3.32 -7.64 19.24
C THR A 126 -2.53 -7.29 18.00
N SER A 127 -1.27 -6.95 18.27
CA SER A 127 -0.18 -6.76 17.33
C SER A 127 -0.32 -7.65 16.08
N ARG A 128 -0.65 -7.04 14.95
CA ARG A 128 -0.20 -7.52 13.65
C ARG A 128 0.67 -6.42 13.04
N GLN A 129 1.91 -6.40 13.50
CA GLN A 129 3.00 -5.77 12.77
C GLN A 129 3.03 -6.39 11.37
N ILE A 130 2.49 -5.68 10.38
CA ILE A 130 2.87 -5.90 8.99
C ILE A 130 4.05 -4.96 8.76
N SER A 131 5.19 -5.34 9.34
CA SER A 131 6.50 -4.86 8.92
C SER A 131 6.94 -5.74 7.76
N HIS A 132 6.61 -5.32 6.54
CA HIS A 132 7.39 -5.71 5.37
C HIS A 132 7.37 -4.57 4.36
N TRP A 133 8.02 -3.47 4.73
CA TRP A 133 8.61 -2.58 3.75
C TRP A 133 9.87 -3.27 3.24
N CYS A 134 9.75 -4.01 2.14
CA CYS A 134 10.91 -4.43 1.36
C CYS A 134 11.19 -3.35 0.30
N GLY A 135 12.41 -2.84 0.33
CA GLY A 135 12.95 -1.76 -0.50
C GLY A 135 13.72 -0.81 0.43
N ASN A 136 15.04 -0.69 0.35
CA ASN A 136 15.90 -0.49 -0.83
C ASN A 136 17.38 -0.73 -0.40
N PRO A 137 18.46 -0.46 -1.17
CA PRO A 137 18.57 0.04 -2.55
C PRO A 137 19.58 -0.74 -3.43
N ASP A 138 19.49 -0.47 -4.73
CA ASP A 138 20.52 -0.73 -5.72
C ASP A 138 21.79 0.06 -5.40
N THR A 139 22.92 -0.64 -5.20
CA THR A 139 24.26 -0.06 -5.34
C THR A 139 24.94 -0.74 -6.51
N ASN A 140 25.04 -0.01 -7.62
CA ASN A 140 25.71 -0.42 -8.84
C ASN A 140 27.02 0.37 -8.97
N THR A 141 28.16 -0.28 -8.74
CA THR A 141 29.55 0.04 -9.18
C THR A 141 30.41 -1.12 -8.60
N ASP A 142 31.17 -1.93 -9.32
CA ASP A 142 31.86 -1.81 -10.60
C ASP A 142 31.97 -3.18 -11.30
N ALA A 143 32.08 -3.10 -12.62
CA ALA A 143 32.22 -4.22 -13.54
C ALA A 143 33.62 -4.86 -13.46
N HIS A 144 33.68 -6.19 -13.37
CA HIS A 144 34.71 -6.99 -14.04
C HIS A 144 34.14 -8.37 -14.42
N SER A 145 33.64 -8.45 -15.65
CA SER A 145 33.76 -9.56 -16.61
C SER A 145 33.99 -10.98 -16.06
N VAL A 146 32.96 -11.85 -16.18
CA VAL A 146 33.06 -13.13 -16.91
C VAL A 146 31.65 -13.60 -17.31
N THR A 147 31.56 -14.00 -18.57
CA THR A 147 30.36 -14.34 -19.36
C THR A 147 29.80 -15.75 -19.06
N PRO A 148 28.61 -16.11 -19.60
CA PRO A 148 27.68 -17.08 -19.03
C PRO A 148 27.81 -18.48 -19.62
N PHE A 149 27.39 -19.51 -18.86
CA PHE A 149 27.11 -20.84 -19.39
C PHE A 149 25.82 -21.38 -18.77
N CYS A 150 24.68 -21.08 -19.40
CA CYS A 150 23.45 -21.87 -19.24
C CYS A 150 23.33 -22.74 -20.49
N SER A 151 23.88 -23.95 -20.45
CA SER A 151 23.62 -24.96 -21.48
C SER A 151 22.29 -25.65 -21.20
N PHE A 152 21.32 -25.36 -22.05
CA PHE A 152 20.29 -26.30 -22.45
C PHE A 152 20.96 -27.51 -23.11
N SER A 153 20.54 -28.73 -22.75
CA SER A 153 20.83 -29.91 -23.54
C SER A 153 19.62 -30.84 -23.50
N VAL A 154 18.74 -30.66 -24.47
CA VAL A 154 18.04 -31.79 -25.09
C VAL A 154 19.02 -32.34 -26.12
N TRP A 155 19.20 -33.66 -26.21
CA TRP A 155 19.34 -34.35 -27.49
C TRP A 155 19.16 -35.87 -27.32
N PHE A 156 18.69 -36.42 -28.41
CA PHE A 156 18.04 -37.69 -28.64
C PHE A 156 19.07 -38.71 -29.17
N VAL A 157 18.68 -39.99 -29.23
CA VAL A 157 19.18 -41.09 -30.08
C VAL A 157 20.10 -42.17 -29.46
N CYS A 158 19.52 -43.37 -29.51
CA CYS A 158 20.01 -44.75 -29.58
C CYS A 158 21.48 -45.01 -29.95
N VAL A 159 22.06 -46.09 -29.39
CA VAL A 159 22.21 -47.40 -30.06
C VAL A 159 22.91 -48.40 -29.13
N SER A 160 22.26 -49.56 -29.03
CA SER A 160 22.69 -50.95 -28.79
C SER A 160 24.17 -51.26 -28.50
N LEU A 161 24.43 -52.10 -27.48
CA LEU A 161 25.06 -53.43 -27.65
C LEU A 161 24.94 -54.25 -26.34
N SER A 162 24.46 -55.49 -26.49
CA SER A 162 24.27 -56.53 -25.46
C SER A 162 25.59 -57.15 -24.97
N PRO A 163 25.57 -57.93 -23.88
CA PRO A 163 26.47 -59.06 -23.72
C PRO A 163 25.73 -60.41 -23.68
N SER A 164 26.48 -61.46 -24.04
CA SER A 164 26.17 -62.91 -24.08
C SER A 164 25.56 -63.44 -25.37
#